data_AF-A0A3L6EPD6-F1
#
_entry.id   AF-A0A3L6EPD6-F1
#
_cell.length_a   1.000
_cell.length_b   1.000
_cell.length_c   1.000
_cell.angle_alpha   90.00
_cell.angle_beta   90.00
_cell.angle_gamma   90.00
#
_symmetry.space_group_name_H-M   'P 1'
#
loop_
_entity.id
_entity.type
_entity.pdbx_description
1 polymer ?
#
loop_
_entity_poly.entity_id
_entity_poly.type
_entity_poly.pdbx_seq_one_letter_code
_entity_poly.pdbx_strand_id
1 'polypeptide(L)'
;MEKEIAMGEDCQVVEEDMISMDTPQRSMDNRNSDHSTSSSNKRRKKHKDSMSSDPFLDLASGIRGDLNKASQHFGRMAEVMEMEAKKDQMQELQEKSIVDLTRLGFRGSELLKATAVFVKVPNQMTMLFALPETLRREFILNMIAGNN
;
A
#
# COMPACT_ATOMS: atom_id res chain seq x y z
N MET A 1 -20.57 -35.85 -28.41
CA MET A 1 -21.23 -34.66 -28.99
C MET A 1 -20.35 -33.50 -28.59
N GLU A 2 -19.63 -32.99 -29.58
CA GLU A 2 -18.72 -31.86 -29.49
C GLU A 2 -19.51 -30.58 -29.16
N LYS A 3 -18.90 -29.65 -28.43
CA LYS A 3 -18.82 -28.20 -28.77
C LYS A 3 -18.11 -27.40 -27.67
N GLU A 4 -16.89 -27.01 -28.03
CA GLU A 4 -16.19 -25.79 -27.65
C GLU A 4 -17.03 -24.55 -27.97
N ILE A 5 -16.96 -23.49 -27.14
CA ILE A 5 -17.28 -22.12 -27.56
C ILE A 5 -16.30 -21.15 -26.90
N ALA A 6 -15.74 -20.31 -27.75
CA ALA A 6 -14.57 -19.48 -27.59
C ALA A 6 -14.82 -18.16 -26.85
N MET A 7 -13.72 -17.57 -26.37
CA MET A 7 -13.61 -16.15 -26.02
C MET A 7 -13.72 -15.25 -27.25
N GLY A 8 -14.27 -14.05 -27.07
CA GLY A 8 -13.96 -12.91 -27.93
C GLY A 8 -15.07 -11.88 -27.99
N GLU A 9 -14.96 -10.81 -27.20
CA GLU A 9 -15.62 -9.53 -27.48
C GLU A 9 -14.76 -8.40 -26.89
N ASP A 10 -13.93 -7.82 -27.76
CA ASP A 10 -13.31 -6.52 -27.56
C ASP A 10 -14.40 -5.44 -27.62
N CYS A 11 -14.49 -4.62 -26.59
CA CYS A 11 -15.17 -3.32 -26.66
C CYS A 11 -14.26 -2.26 -26.03
N GLN A 12 -13.60 -1.51 -26.90
CA GLN A 12 -12.84 -0.31 -26.62
C GLN A 12 -13.83 0.86 -26.50
N VAL A 13 -14.03 1.44 -25.32
CA VAL A 13 -14.68 2.76 -25.19
C VAL A 13 -14.04 3.57 -24.06
N VAL A 14 -13.13 4.46 -24.47
CA VAL A 14 -12.98 5.88 -24.08
C VAL A 14 -13.60 6.31 -22.74
N GLU A 15 -12.77 6.70 -21.75
CA GLU A 15 -13.06 7.81 -20.83
C GLU A 15 -11.73 8.43 -20.34
N GLU A 16 -11.16 9.32 -21.15
CA GLU A 16 -10.24 10.34 -20.62
C GLU A 16 -11.11 11.55 -20.22
N ASP A 17 -11.45 11.61 -18.94
CA ASP A 17 -12.20 12.69 -18.31
C ASP A 17 -11.40 13.99 -18.41
N MET A 18 -11.74 14.80 -19.41
CA MET A 18 -11.15 16.11 -19.65
C MET A 18 -11.62 17.08 -18.57
N ILE A 19 -10.74 17.40 -17.62
CA ILE A 19 -10.94 18.49 -16.67
C ILE A 19 -11.15 19.83 -17.39
N SER A 20 -12.41 20.19 -17.59
CA SER A 20 -12.88 21.51 -17.97
C SER A 20 -12.67 22.46 -16.79
N MET A 21 -11.77 23.44 -16.94
CA MET A 21 -11.66 24.55 -16.00
C MET A 21 -12.16 25.83 -16.66
N ASP A 22 -13.37 26.17 -16.27
CA ASP A 22 -14.08 27.40 -16.57
C ASP A 22 -13.32 28.65 -16.08
N THR A 23 -13.45 29.71 -16.85
CA THR A 23 -12.92 31.06 -16.59
C THR A 23 -13.47 31.69 -15.31
N PRO A 24 -12.76 32.70 -14.74
CA PRO A 24 -13.41 34.01 -14.66
C PRO A 24 -12.64 35.17 -15.34
N GLN A 25 -13.41 35.96 -16.10
CA GLN A 25 -13.08 37.28 -16.64
C GLN A 25 -12.89 38.38 -15.57
N ARG A 26 -12.20 39.45 -16.02
CA ARG A 26 -11.98 40.82 -15.46
C ARG A 26 -10.72 41.00 -14.61
N SER A 27 -9.94 42.08 -14.75
CA SER A 27 -10.27 43.43 -15.24
C SER A 27 -9.18 44.04 -16.14
N MET A 28 -9.65 44.84 -17.09
CA MET A 28 -8.85 45.79 -17.87
C MET A 28 -8.38 46.96 -17.00
N ASP A 29 -7.27 47.54 -17.45
CA ASP A 29 -6.77 48.90 -17.28
C ASP A 29 -6.28 49.35 -15.89
N ASN A 30 -4.96 49.47 -15.78
CA ASN A 30 -4.41 50.79 -15.49
C ASN A 30 -3.01 50.93 -16.12
N ARG A 31 -2.93 51.71 -17.20
CA ARG A 31 -1.68 52.31 -17.66
C ARG A 31 -1.23 53.29 -16.57
N ASN A 32 0.03 53.23 -16.17
CA ASN A 32 0.90 54.40 -16.10
C ASN A 32 2.35 53.93 -16.16
N SER A 33 3.06 54.54 -17.10
CA SER A 33 4.50 54.51 -17.33
C SER A 33 5.28 54.86 -16.06
N ASP A 34 6.48 54.29 -15.90
CA ASP A 34 7.69 55.09 -15.74
C ASP A 34 8.95 54.22 -15.88
N HIS A 35 9.96 54.81 -16.53
CA HIS A 35 11.23 54.21 -16.88
C HIS A 35 11.97 53.65 -15.66
N SER A 36 12.43 52.41 -15.76
CA SER A 36 13.56 51.90 -14.96
C SER A 36 14.23 50.74 -15.68
N THR A 37 15.26 51.07 -16.44
CA THR A 37 16.29 50.13 -16.88
C THR A 37 17.09 49.69 -15.64
N SER A 38 16.76 48.54 -15.08
CA SER A 38 17.67 47.80 -14.21
C SER A 38 17.65 46.34 -14.65
N SER A 39 18.67 45.98 -15.41
CA SER A 39 18.94 44.63 -15.88
C SER A 39 19.30 43.72 -14.70
N SER A 40 18.30 43.16 -14.02
CA SER A 40 18.50 41.96 -13.22
C SER A 40 18.27 40.76 -14.14
N ASN A 41 19.37 40.19 -14.64
CA ASN A 41 19.36 38.88 -15.27
C ASN A 41 18.97 37.84 -14.21
N LYS A 42 17.66 37.70 -13.94
CA LYS A 42 17.09 36.48 -13.38
C LYS A 42 17.37 35.38 -14.39
N ARG A 43 18.51 34.71 -14.21
CA ARG A 43 18.86 33.49 -14.93
C ARG A 43 17.68 32.55 -14.74
N ARG A 44 16.86 32.44 -15.79
CA ARG A 44 15.91 31.35 -15.95
C ARG A 44 16.73 30.09 -15.65
N LYS A 45 16.32 29.31 -14.65
CA LYS A 45 16.90 27.99 -14.40
C LYS A 45 16.54 27.17 -15.63
N LYS A 46 17.39 27.29 -16.66
CA LYS A 46 17.41 26.43 -17.83
C LYS A 46 17.48 25.04 -17.23
N HIS A 47 16.55 24.16 -17.60
CA HIS A 47 16.77 22.73 -17.43
C HIS A 47 18.07 22.44 -18.19
N LYS A 48 19.19 22.49 -17.46
CA LYS A 48 20.47 22.05 -17.95
C LYS A 48 20.39 20.57 -17.72
N ASP A 49 20.06 19.83 -18.77
CA ASP A 49 20.45 18.43 -18.85
C ASP A 49 21.96 18.46 -18.60
N SER A 50 22.33 18.14 -17.37
CA SER A 50 23.69 18.27 -16.87
C SER A 50 24.48 17.07 -17.38
N MET A 51 24.58 16.95 -18.71
CA MET A 51 25.60 16.13 -19.32
C MET A 51 26.93 16.79 -18.96
N SER A 52 27.75 16.06 -18.21
CA SER A 52 29.11 16.48 -17.94
C SER A 52 29.90 16.44 -19.24
N SER A 53 30.94 17.26 -19.34
CA SER A 53 31.80 17.25 -20.52
C SER A 53 32.72 16.02 -20.56
N ASP A 54 32.71 15.21 -19.50
CA ASP A 54 33.54 14.03 -19.31
C ASP A 54 32.68 12.76 -19.47
N PRO A 55 32.91 11.95 -20.51
CA PRO A 55 32.13 10.73 -20.74
C PRO A 55 32.19 9.74 -19.57
N PHE A 56 33.26 9.74 -18.75
CA PHE A 56 33.37 8.86 -17.59
C PHE A 56 32.46 9.30 -16.44
N LEU A 57 32.30 10.61 -16.23
CA LEU A 57 31.40 11.14 -15.21
C LEU A 57 29.94 10.91 -15.58
N ASP A 58 29.59 11.04 -16.86
CA ASP A 58 28.25 10.71 -17.35
C ASP A 58 27.92 9.24 -17.14
N LEU A 59 28.83 8.34 -17.50
CA LEU A 59 28.67 6.90 -17.26
C LEU A 59 28.51 6.58 -15.77
N ALA A 60 29.36 7.15 -14.90
CA ALA A 60 29.28 6.92 -13.46
C ALA A 60 27.95 7.44 -12.87
N SER A 61 27.45 8.57 -13.37
CA SER A 61 26.15 9.12 -12.97
C SER A 61 24.98 8.21 -13.39
N GLY A 62 25.07 7.64 -14.59
CA GLY A 62 24.11 6.66 -15.12
C GLY A 62 24.08 5.39 -14.27
N ILE A 63 25.24 4.76 -14.04
CA ILE A 63 25.37 3.56 -13.21
C ILE A 63 24.82 3.81 -11.80
N ARG A 64 25.14 4.96 -11.18
CA ARG A 64 24.59 5.32 -9.87
C ARG A 64 23.07 5.47 -9.91
N GLY A 65 22.55 6.11 -10.96
CA GLY A 65 21.11 6.27 -11.16
C GLY A 65 20.40 4.92 -11.28
N ASP A 66 20.95 4.01 -12.08
CA ASP A 66 20.38 2.67 -12.29
C ASP A 66 20.49 1.81 -11.04
N LEU A 67 21.62 1.87 -10.32
CA LEU A 67 21.78 1.19 -9.03
C LEU A 67 20.76 1.68 -8.00
N ASN A 68 20.51 2.99 -7.93
CA ASN A 68 19.50 3.55 -7.03
C ASN A 68 18.09 3.02 -7.36
N LYS A 69 17.73 2.94 -8.65
CA LYS A 69 16.45 2.38 -9.09
C LYS A 69 16.35 0.89 -8.74
N ALA A 70 17.41 0.12 -9.00
CA ALA A 70 17.47 -1.30 -8.68
C ALA A 70 17.34 -1.53 -7.17
N SER A 71 18.09 -0.78 -6.36
CA SER A 71 18.02 -0.85 -4.89
C SER A 71 16.61 -0.57 -4.37
N GLN A 72 15.93 0.46 -4.87
CA GLN A 72 14.54 0.73 -4.51
C GLN A 72 13.58 -0.40 -4.93
N HIS A 73 13.79 -0.98 -6.11
CA HIS A 73 12.98 -2.10 -6.58
C HIS A 73 13.14 -3.34 -5.68
N PHE A 74 14.37 -3.70 -5.32
CA PHE A 74 14.63 -4.80 -4.37
C PHE A 74 14.13 -4.49 -2.97
N GLY A 75 14.22 -3.24 -2.51
CA GLY A 75 13.64 -2.81 -1.23
C GLY A 75 12.13 -3.05 -1.18
N ARG A 76 11.40 -2.69 -2.25
CA ARG A 76 9.97 -2.98 -2.38
C ARG A 76 9.66 -4.47 -2.43
N MET A 77 10.46 -5.26 -3.14
CA MET A 77 10.28 -6.71 -3.16
C MET A 77 10.50 -7.33 -1.77
N ALA A 78 11.51 -6.89 -1.03
CA ALA A 78 11.75 -7.35 0.33
C ALA A 78 10.57 -7.02 1.26
N GLU A 79 10.01 -5.82 1.16
CA GLU A 79 8.81 -5.43 1.93
C GLU A 79 7.60 -6.30 1.58
N VAL A 80 7.36 -6.59 0.29
CA VAL A 80 6.27 -7.48 -0.14
C VAL A 80 6.47 -8.90 0.42
N MET A 81 7.68 -9.45 0.35
CA MET A 81 7.98 -10.77 0.89
C MET A 81 7.80 -10.83 2.41
N GLU A 82 8.21 -9.79 3.14
CA GLU A 82 7.99 -9.72 4.59
C GLU A 82 6.50 -9.68 4.93
N MET A 83 5.71 -8.92 4.17
CA MET A 83 4.27 -8.82 4.35
C MET A 83 3.55 -10.13 4.02
N GLU A 84 3.99 -10.84 2.99
CA GLU A 84 3.47 -12.16 2.62
C GLU A 84 3.78 -13.20 3.70
N ALA A 85 5.04 -13.27 4.16
CA ALA A 85 5.43 -14.18 5.24
C ALA A 85 4.63 -13.94 6.52
N LYS A 86 4.33 -12.68 6.87
CA LYS A 86 3.47 -12.34 8.02
C LYS A 86 2.01 -12.78 7.81
N LYS A 87 1.48 -12.70 6.59
CA LYS A 87 0.12 -13.16 6.27
C LYS A 87 0.01 -14.67 6.42
N ASP A 88 0.97 -15.42 5.88
CA ASP A 88 0.98 -16.89 5.97
C ASP A 88 1.03 -17.37 7.43
N GLN A 89 1.89 -16.75 8.25
CA GLN A 89 1.96 -17.03 9.69
C GLN A 89 0.64 -16.71 10.41
N MET A 90 0.01 -15.58 10.06
CA MET A 90 -1.27 -15.20 10.67
C MET A 90 -2.38 -16.17 10.28
N GLN A 91 -2.41 -16.63 9.03
CA GLN A 91 -3.36 -17.62 8.56
C GLN A 91 -3.19 -18.96 9.29
N GLU A 92 -1.95 -19.44 9.44
CA GLU A 92 -1.67 -20.67 10.20
C GLU A 92 -2.15 -20.56 11.65
N LEU A 93 -1.90 -19.43 12.31
CA LEU A 93 -2.39 -19.17 13.67
C LEU A 93 -3.92 -19.15 13.74
N GLN A 94 -4.59 -18.57 12.75
CA GLN A 94 -6.04 -18.54 12.67
C GLN A 94 -6.62 -19.95 12.54
N GLU A 95 -6.11 -20.75 11.62
CA GLU A 95 -6.55 -22.14 11.41
C GLU A 95 -6.34 -22.97 12.69
N LYS A 96 -5.16 -22.84 13.31
CA LYS A 96 -4.84 -23.49 14.58
C LYS A 96 -5.77 -23.04 15.70
N SER A 97 -6.18 -21.77 15.72
CA SER A 97 -7.04 -21.23 16.78
C SER A 97 -8.45 -21.79 16.70
N ILE A 98 -8.98 -21.98 15.48
CA ILE A 98 -10.29 -22.58 15.26
C ILE A 98 -10.30 -24.04 15.73
N VAL A 99 -9.23 -24.78 15.44
CA VAL A 99 -9.04 -26.16 15.91
C VAL A 99 -8.97 -26.20 17.44
N ASP A 100 -8.18 -25.33 18.07
CA ASP A 100 -8.05 -25.29 19.53
C ASP A 100 -9.34 -24.87 20.22
N LEU A 101 -10.06 -23.87 19.68
CA LEU A 101 -11.37 -23.46 20.18
C LEU A 101 -12.37 -24.63 20.15
N THR A 102 -12.40 -25.37 19.04
CA THR A 102 -13.26 -26.56 18.92
C THR A 102 -12.87 -27.63 19.94
N ARG A 103 -11.56 -27.85 20.15
CA ARG A 103 -11.01 -28.80 21.14
C ARG A 103 -11.35 -28.42 22.58
N LEU A 104 -11.36 -27.12 22.89
CA LEU A 104 -11.75 -26.56 24.20
C LEU A 104 -13.27 -26.53 24.43
N GLY A 105 -14.05 -27.00 23.45
CA GLY A 105 -15.51 -27.15 23.54
C GLY A 105 -16.31 -25.92 23.10
N PHE A 106 -15.69 -24.90 22.52
CA PHE A 106 -16.42 -23.75 21.97
C PHE A 106 -17.18 -24.15 20.70
N ARG A 107 -18.47 -23.80 20.63
CA ARG A 107 -19.36 -24.09 19.50
C ARG A 107 -20.33 -22.96 19.25
N GLY A 108 -20.98 -22.97 18.09
CA GLY A 108 -22.04 -22.02 17.75
C GLY A 108 -21.59 -20.56 17.85
N SER A 109 -22.35 -19.75 18.60
CA SER A 109 -22.09 -18.31 18.73
C SER A 109 -20.83 -17.99 19.52
N GLU A 110 -20.45 -18.81 20.51
CA GLU A 110 -19.24 -18.57 21.30
C GLU A 110 -17.97 -18.70 20.45
N LEU A 111 -17.95 -19.70 19.56
CA LEU A 111 -16.87 -19.88 18.59
C LEU A 111 -16.75 -18.64 17.69
N LEU A 112 -17.87 -18.17 17.11
CA LEU A 112 -17.87 -16.98 16.26
C LEU A 112 -17.40 -15.72 17.00
N LYS A 113 -17.82 -15.54 18.26
CA LYS A 113 -17.38 -14.41 19.09
C LYS A 113 -15.88 -14.48 19.38
N ALA A 114 -15.35 -15.64 19.74
CA ALA A 114 -13.92 -15.83 19.97
C ALA A 114 -13.09 -15.52 18.71
N THR A 115 -13.49 -16.07 17.55
CA THR A 115 -12.78 -15.82 16.30
C THR A 115 -12.84 -14.34 15.89
N ALA A 116 -13.99 -13.69 16.10
CA ALA A 116 -14.13 -12.25 15.84
C ALA A 116 -13.19 -11.40 16.71
N VAL A 117 -12.98 -11.81 17.97
CA VAL A 117 -12.02 -11.17 18.87
C VAL A 117 -10.59 -11.32 18.33
N PHE A 118 -10.20 -12.52 17.88
CA PHE A 118 -8.87 -12.78 17.32
C PHE A 118 -8.57 -11.99 16.05
N VAL A 119 -9.57 -11.80 15.18
CA VAL A 119 -9.41 -10.94 13.99
C VAL A 119 -9.19 -9.48 14.39
N LYS A 120 -9.90 -8.98 15.41
CA LYS A 120 -9.76 -7.60 15.88
C LYS A 120 -8.45 -7.38 16.66
N VAL A 121 -8.01 -8.37 17.43
CA VAL A 121 -6.85 -8.28 18.32
C VAL A 121 -5.97 -9.54 18.16
N PRO A 122 -5.14 -9.61 17.10
CA PRO A 122 -4.30 -10.80 16.82
C PRO A 122 -3.35 -11.19 17.97
N ASN A 123 -2.96 -10.22 18.79
CA ASN A 123 -2.12 -10.48 19.97
C ASN A 123 -2.84 -11.38 21.00
N GLN A 124 -4.16 -11.31 21.11
CA GLN A 124 -4.92 -12.19 22.00
C GLN A 124 -4.91 -13.64 21.51
N MET A 125 -4.97 -13.85 20.19
CA MET A 125 -4.79 -15.18 19.59
C MET A 125 -3.38 -15.72 19.84
N THR A 126 -2.37 -14.86 19.74
CA THR A 126 -0.98 -15.25 20.02
C THR A 126 -0.81 -15.64 21.50
N MET A 127 -1.42 -14.86 22.41
CA MET A 127 -1.41 -15.16 23.85
C MET A 127 -2.13 -16.46 24.20
N LEU A 128 -3.22 -16.82 23.51
CA LEU A 128 -3.91 -18.11 23.69
C LEU A 128 -2.92 -19.28 23.62
N PHE A 129 -2.02 -19.27 22.63
CA PHE A 129 -1.06 -20.34 22.42
C PHE A 129 0.14 -20.30 23.37
N ALA A 130 0.43 -19.15 23.97
CA ALA A 130 1.44 -19.03 25.02
C ALA A 130 0.96 -19.58 26.37
N LEU A 131 -0.36 -19.69 26.58
CA LEU A 131 -0.93 -20.18 27.83
C LEU A 131 -0.94 -21.72 27.92
N PRO A 132 -0.80 -22.27 29.15
CA PRO A 132 -1.11 -23.67 29.43
C PRO A 132 -2.54 -24.01 29.03
N GLU A 133 -2.75 -25.23 28.50
CA GLU A 133 -4.06 -25.66 27.99
C GLU A 133 -5.19 -25.53 29.03
N THR A 134 -4.89 -25.74 30.30
CA THR A 134 -5.84 -25.62 31.42
C THR A 134 -6.41 -24.22 31.59
N LEU A 135 -5.69 -23.17 31.17
CA LEU A 135 -6.09 -21.77 31.33
C LEU A 135 -6.74 -21.18 30.08
N ARG A 136 -6.59 -21.84 28.92
CA ARG A 136 -7.03 -21.29 27.63
C ARG A 136 -8.53 -21.03 27.57
N ARG A 137 -9.33 -21.96 28.10
CA ARG A 137 -10.80 -21.85 28.06
C ARG A 137 -11.29 -20.64 28.87
N GLU A 138 -10.75 -20.45 30.07
CA GLU A 138 -11.08 -19.29 30.91
C GLU A 138 -10.65 -17.98 30.26
N PHE A 139 -9.43 -17.94 29.72
CA PHE A 139 -8.92 -16.79 28.98
C PHE A 139 -9.87 -16.37 27.85
N ILE A 140 -10.35 -17.31 27.05
CA ILE A 140 -11.32 -17.04 25.97
C ILE A 140 -12.65 -16.50 26.49
N LEU A 141 -13.19 -17.08 27.56
CA LEU A 141 -14.44 -16.60 28.15
C LEU A 141 -14.31 -15.15 28.64
N ASN A 142 -13.20 -14.82 29.31
CA ASN A 142 -12.92 -13.46 29.77
C ASN A 142 -12.79 -12.47 28.60
N MET A 143 -12.13 -12.88 27.51
CA MET A 143 -12.02 -12.06 26.30
C MET A 143 -13.37 -11.81 25.65
N ILE A 144 -14.22 -12.83 25.51
CA ILE A 144 -15.56 -12.68 24.93
C ILE A 144 -16.42 -11.79 25.82
N ALA A 145 -16.35 -11.95 27.15
CA ALA A 145 -17.12 -11.15 28.09
C ALA A 145 -16.74 -9.66 28.04
N GLY A 146 -15.45 -9.34 27.95
CA GLY A 146 -14.96 -7.96 27.88
C GLY A 146 -15.16 -7.25 26.53
N ASN A 147 -15.62 -7.96 25.50
CA ASN A 147 -15.86 -7.42 24.16
C ASN A 147 -17.35 -7.22 23.80
N ASN A 148 -18.29 -7.50 24.72
CA ASN A 148 -19.72 -7.23 24.54
C ASN A 148 -20.10 -5.84 25.06
#